data_AF-A0A2D4KLY9-F1
#
_entry.id   AF-A0A2D4KLY9-F1
#
_cell.length_a   1.000
_cell.length_b   1.000
_cell.length_c   1.000
_cell.angle_alpha   90.00
_cell.angle_beta   90.00
_cell.angle_gamma   90.00
#
_symmetry.space_group_name_H-M   'P 1'
#
loop_
_entity.id
_entity.type
_entity.pdbx_description
1 polymer ?
#
loop_
_entity_poly.entity_id
_entity_poly.type
_entity_poly.pdbx_seq_one_letter_code
_entity_poly.pdbx_strand_id
1 'polypeptide(L)'
;MDDEDTLLPRKLQAALEQALERKNDLINQDSDSESDEECNTLNGLVSEVFIRFFVETIGHYSLFLTQNDKAERVFQREAFRKSVASKSIRRFLEVFMESQMFAGFIQDRELRKCRAKGLFEQRVEQYLEELPDTEQSGVNKFLRGLGNKMKFLHKKN
;
A
#
# COMPACT_ATOMS: atom_id res chain seq x y z
N MET A 1 -17.32 -20.29 0.80
CA MET A 1 -16.54 -19.82 1.96
C MET A 1 -15.21 -20.57 1.98
N ASP A 2 -14.52 -20.64 0.83
CA ASP A 2 -13.28 -21.43 0.66
C ASP A 2 -12.23 -20.62 -0.13
N ASP A 3 -12.47 -19.32 -0.22
CA ASP A 3 -11.78 -18.39 -1.10
C ASP A 3 -11.03 -17.30 -0.33
N GLU A 4 -11.28 -17.16 0.99
CA GLU A 4 -10.52 -16.28 1.89
C GLU A 4 -9.04 -16.68 1.98
N ASP A 5 -8.75 -17.99 2.11
CA ASP A 5 -7.37 -18.52 2.16
C ASP A 5 -6.60 -18.35 0.84
N THR A 6 -7.29 -17.95 -0.23
CA THR A 6 -6.68 -17.69 -1.55
C THR A 6 -6.72 -16.21 -1.94
N LEU A 7 -7.24 -15.35 -1.05
CA LEU A 7 -7.43 -13.94 -1.33
C LEU A 7 -6.13 -13.16 -1.26
N LEU A 8 -5.28 -13.48 -0.29
CA LEU A 8 -3.96 -12.88 -0.17
C LEU A 8 -3.00 -13.50 -1.21
N PRO A 9 -2.17 -12.68 -1.89
CA PRO A 9 -1.11 -13.22 -2.72
C PRO A 9 -0.20 -14.15 -1.90
N ARG A 10 -0.01 -15.41 -2.33
CA ARG A 10 0.74 -16.43 -1.56
C ARG A 10 2.10 -15.98 -1.02
N LYS A 11 2.85 -15.18 -1.78
CA LYS A 11 4.15 -14.64 -1.34
C LYS A 11 4.02 -13.68 -0.16
N LEU A 12 2.94 -12.92 -0.11
CA LEU A 12 2.63 -12.02 0.99
C LEU A 12 2.16 -12.79 2.21
N GLN A 13 1.24 -13.74 2.02
CA GLN A 13 0.77 -14.60 3.10
C GLN A 13 1.96 -15.27 3.81
N ALA A 14 2.87 -15.88 3.04
CA ALA A 14 4.07 -16.50 3.60
C ALA A 14 4.99 -15.50 4.32
N ALA A 15 5.13 -14.26 3.82
CA ALA A 15 5.94 -13.23 4.47
C ALA A 15 5.31 -12.75 5.79
N LEU A 16 3.98 -12.65 5.85
CA LEU A 16 3.23 -12.30 7.06
C LEU A 16 3.28 -13.42 8.09
N GLU A 17 3.04 -14.67 7.67
CA GLU A 17 3.16 -15.85 8.51
C GLU A 17 4.56 -15.94 9.12
N GLN A 18 5.62 -15.79 8.32
CA GLN A 18 6.99 -15.84 8.81
C GLN A 18 7.32 -14.69 9.79
N ALA A 19 6.77 -13.48 9.58
CA ALA A 19 6.95 -12.38 10.51
C ALA A 19 6.23 -12.62 11.86
N LEU A 20 5.05 -13.23 11.82
CA LEU A 20 4.27 -13.59 13.00
C LEU A 20 4.85 -14.78 13.77
N GLU A 21 5.34 -15.81 13.06
CA GLU A 21 6.01 -16.97 13.65
C GLU A 21 7.30 -16.54 14.36
N ARG A 22 8.15 -15.70 13.73
CA ARG A 22 9.33 -15.14 14.41
C ARG A 22 8.98 -14.37 15.67
N LYS A 23 7.88 -13.60 15.66
CA LYS A 23 7.40 -12.90 16.85
C LYS A 23 7.02 -13.89 17.96
N ASN A 24 6.29 -14.95 17.61
CA ASN A 24 5.86 -15.96 18.57
C ASN A 24 7.05 -16.73 19.16
N ASP A 25 8.05 -17.08 18.36
CA ASP A 25 9.26 -17.80 18.83
C ASP A 25 10.11 -16.97 19.81
N LEU A 26 10.15 -15.65 19.64
CA LEU A 26 10.85 -14.73 20.54
C LEU A 26 10.11 -14.55 21.86
N ILE A 27 8.78 -14.33 21.82
CA ILE A 27 7.94 -14.23 23.03
C ILE A 27 8.04 -15.53 23.87
N ASN A 28 8.09 -16.69 23.22
CA ASN A 28 8.19 -17.97 23.92
C ASN A 28 9.60 -18.28 24.46
N GLN A 29 10.64 -17.57 24.01
CA GLN A 29 12.02 -17.72 24.50
C GLN A 29 12.33 -16.81 25.70
N ASP A 30 11.61 -15.70 25.87
CA ASP A 30 11.85 -14.67 26.91
C ASP A 30 10.77 -14.61 28.01
N SER A 31 10.39 -15.77 28.58
CA SER A 31 9.49 -15.77 29.76
C SER A 31 10.06 -15.06 31.01
N ASP A 32 11.33 -14.62 30.99
CA ASP A 32 11.98 -13.92 32.11
C ASP A 32 12.55 -12.52 31.76
N SER A 33 12.42 -12.00 30.53
CA SER A 33 13.06 -10.73 30.12
C SER A 33 12.39 -10.03 28.92
N GLU A 34 11.09 -9.76 28.97
CA GLU A 34 10.46 -8.86 27.99
C GLU A 34 10.86 -7.41 28.28
N SER A 35 11.87 -6.87 27.59
CA SER A 35 12.05 -5.42 27.53
C SER A 35 11.06 -4.85 26.52
N ASP A 36 10.31 -3.81 26.92
CA ASP A 36 9.32 -3.14 26.07
C ASP A 36 9.88 -2.72 24.69
N GLU A 37 11.19 -2.51 24.59
CA GLU A 37 11.91 -2.10 23.38
C GLU A 37 11.90 -3.17 22.27
N GLU A 38 11.99 -4.46 22.62
CA GLU A 38 12.04 -5.55 21.64
C GLU A 38 10.65 -5.84 21.04
N CYS A 39 9.61 -5.80 21.89
CA CYS A 39 8.22 -5.91 21.46
C CYS A 39 7.82 -4.74 20.53
N ASN A 40 8.25 -3.51 20.86
CA ASN A 40 8.03 -2.34 20.01
C ASN A 40 8.74 -2.45 18.66
N THR A 41 9.96 -3.00 18.64
CA THR A 41 10.73 -3.24 17.39
C THR A 41 10.01 -4.26 16.48
N LEU A 42 9.50 -5.35 17.05
CA LEU A 42 8.73 -6.37 16.32
C LEU A 42 7.41 -5.85 15.77
N ASN A 43 6.65 -5.09 16.58
CA ASN A 43 5.42 -4.44 16.12
C ASN A 43 5.70 -3.46 14.98
N GLY A 44 6.84 -2.77 15.03
CA GLY A 44 7.36 -1.95 13.93
C GLY A 44 7.61 -2.76 12.65
N LEU A 45 8.29 -3.90 12.74
CA LEU A 45 8.56 -4.79 11.60
C LEU A 45 7.29 -5.34 10.96
N VAL A 46 6.36 -5.84 11.79
CA VAL A 46 5.07 -6.34 11.31
C VAL A 46 4.29 -5.23 10.59
N SER A 47 4.23 -4.04 11.19
CA SER A 47 3.61 -2.85 10.58
C SER A 47 4.27 -2.48 9.25
N GLU A 48 5.61 -2.59 9.16
CA GLU A 48 6.35 -2.30 7.94
C GLU A 48 5.95 -3.23 6.79
N VAL A 49 5.80 -4.53 7.05
CA VAL A 49 5.38 -5.51 6.03
C VAL A 49 3.98 -5.18 5.52
N PHE A 50 3.04 -4.85 6.42
CA PHE A 50 1.69 -4.46 6.02
C PHE A 50 1.68 -3.15 5.24
N ILE A 51 2.44 -2.14 5.68
CA ILE A 51 2.53 -0.87 4.96
C ILE A 51 3.13 -1.09 3.57
N ARG A 52 4.21 -1.87 3.45
CA ARG A 52 4.84 -2.22 2.17
C ARG A 52 3.82 -2.83 1.23
N PHE A 53 3.02 -3.77 1.71
CA PHE A 53 1.95 -4.38 0.94
C PHE A 53 0.94 -3.38 0.41
N PHE A 54 0.42 -2.49 1.26
CA PHE A 54 -0.55 -1.48 0.82
C PHE A 54 0.08 -0.46 -0.12
N VAL A 55 1.32 -0.05 0.11
CA VAL A 55 2.03 0.84 -0.81
C VAL A 55 2.20 0.19 -2.19
N GLU A 56 2.55 -1.08 -2.25
CA GLU A 56 2.68 -1.81 -3.52
C GLU A 56 1.34 -2.00 -4.25
N THR A 57 0.30 -2.38 -3.51
CA THR A 57 -1.00 -2.73 -4.09
C THR A 57 -1.88 -1.52 -4.37
N ILE A 58 -1.84 -0.48 -3.53
CA ILE A 58 -2.73 0.67 -3.62
C ILE A 58 -2.03 2.03 -3.68
N GLY A 59 -0.70 2.11 -3.53
CA GLY A 59 0.03 3.39 -3.54
C GLY A 59 -0.14 4.22 -4.82
N HIS A 60 -0.53 3.57 -5.93
CA HIS A 60 -0.82 4.20 -7.21
C HIS A 60 -2.24 4.79 -7.33
N TYR A 61 -3.06 4.77 -6.27
CA TYR A 61 -4.46 5.23 -6.31
C TYR A 61 -4.61 6.66 -6.83
N SER A 62 -3.65 7.54 -6.52
CA SER A 62 -3.74 8.98 -6.79
C SER A 62 -3.85 9.30 -8.28
N LEU A 63 -3.38 8.39 -9.12
CA LEU A 63 -3.41 8.46 -10.58
C LEU A 63 -4.80 8.23 -11.16
N PHE A 64 -5.66 7.63 -10.35
CA PHE A 64 -7.04 7.29 -10.69
C PHE A 64 -8.03 8.22 -9.98
N LEU A 65 -7.55 9.25 -9.28
CA LEU A 65 -8.38 10.35 -8.81
C LEU A 65 -8.45 11.43 -9.90
N THR A 66 -9.59 11.50 -10.59
CA THR A 66 -9.86 12.45 -11.68
C THR A 66 -10.85 13.51 -11.24
N GLN A 67 -10.96 14.63 -11.96
CA GLN A 67 -12.05 15.59 -11.76
C GLN A 67 -13.21 15.30 -12.71
N ASN A 68 -14.43 15.30 -12.20
CA ASN A 68 -15.64 15.25 -13.03
C ASN A 68 -16.02 16.66 -13.55
N ASP A 69 -17.10 16.75 -14.32
CA ASP A 69 -17.59 18.03 -14.89
C ASP A 69 -17.96 19.08 -13.83
N LYS A 70 -18.16 18.67 -12.58
CA LYS A 70 -18.44 19.54 -11.42
C LYS A 70 -17.18 19.91 -10.64
N ALA A 71 -15.99 19.60 -11.17
CA ALA A 71 -14.68 19.75 -10.52
C ALA A 71 -14.52 18.95 -9.21
N GLU A 72 -15.36 17.95 -8.97
CA GLU A 72 -15.26 17.05 -7.84
C GLU A 72 -14.23 15.95 -8.15
N ARG A 73 -13.41 15.58 -7.16
CA ARG A 73 -12.50 14.44 -7.30
C ARG A 73 -13.30 13.15 -7.20
N VAL A 74 -13.11 12.28 -8.19
CA VAL A 74 -13.77 10.98 -8.30
C VAL A 74 -12.72 9.91 -8.58
N PHE A 75 -12.78 8.82 -7.84
CA PHE A 75 -11.91 7.66 -8.00
C PHE A 75 -12.39 6.70 -9.10
N GLN A 76 -11.53 6.46 -10.09
CA GLN A 76 -11.77 5.57 -11.22
C GLN A 76 -11.49 4.10 -10.84
N ARG A 77 -12.36 3.53 -10.02
CA ARG A 77 -12.23 2.17 -9.44
C ARG A 77 -11.82 1.10 -10.45
N GLU A 78 -12.52 1.02 -11.58
CA GLU A 78 -12.26 -0.04 -12.56
C GLU A 78 -10.95 0.15 -13.34
N ALA A 79 -10.61 1.39 -13.67
CA ALA A 79 -9.34 1.69 -14.32
C ALA A 79 -8.16 1.39 -13.36
N PHE A 80 -8.31 1.73 -12.08
CA PHE A 80 -7.32 1.42 -11.05
C PHE A 80 -7.05 -0.09 -10.97
N ARG A 81 -8.09 -0.91 -10.81
CA ARG A 81 -7.96 -2.38 -10.77
C ARG A 81 -7.30 -2.92 -12.04
N LYS A 82 -7.74 -2.46 -13.23
CA LYS A 82 -7.24 -2.95 -14.51
C LYS A 82 -5.80 -2.53 -14.82
N SER A 83 -5.28 -1.50 -14.16
CA SER A 83 -3.91 -1.03 -14.34
C SER A 83 -2.84 -2.02 -13.84
N VAL A 84 -3.22 -2.93 -12.94
CA VAL A 84 -2.32 -3.92 -12.37
C VAL A 84 -2.24 -5.16 -13.26
N ALA A 85 -1.04 -5.51 -13.71
CA ALA A 85 -0.82 -6.69 -14.57
C ALA A 85 -1.07 -8.03 -13.82
N SER A 86 -0.72 -8.09 -12.53
CA SER A 86 -0.83 -9.30 -11.72
C SER A 86 -2.29 -9.72 -11.51
N LYS A 87 -2.63 -10.98 -11.85
CA LYS A 87 -3.97 -11.54 -11.67
C LYS A 87 -4.35 -11.68 -10.19
N SER A 88 -3.40 -12.11 -9.35
CA SER A 88 -3.66 -12.25 -7.90
C SER A 88 -3.89 -10.91 -7.23
N ILE A 89 -3.12 -9.88 -7.60
CA ILE A 89 -3.34 -8.52 -7.07
C ILE A 89 -4.69 -7.98 -7.55
N ARG A 90 -5.08 -8.22 -8.82
CA ARG A 90 -6.40 -7.82 -9.31
C ARG A 90 -7.55 -8.45 -8.53
N ARG A 91 -7.44 -9.75 -8.20
CA ARG A 91 -8.41 -10.46 -7.36
C ARG A 91 -8.45 -9.90 -5.94
N PHE A 92 -7.28 -9.66 -5.34
CA PHE A 92 -7.20 -9.00 -4.04
C PHE A 92 -7.89 -7.62 -4.07
N LEU A 93 -7.57 -6.77 -5.05
CA LEU A 93 -8.17 -5.44 -5.17
C LEU A 93 -9.69 -5.51 -5.35
N GLU A 94 -10.19 -6.46 -6.15
CA GLU A 94 -11.62 -6.65 -6.34
C GLU A 94 -12.36 -6.82 -5.01
N VAL A 95 -11.83 -7.62 -4.08
CA VAL A 95 -12.46 -7.82 -2.76
C VAL A 95 -12.11 -6.70 -1.80
N PHE A 96 -10.83 -6.31 -1.71
CA PHE A 96 -10.37 -5.30 -0.76
C PHE A 96 -11.06 -3.96 -0.96
N MET A 97 -11.34 -3.60 -2.22
CA MET A 97 -12.02 -2.35 -2.51
C MET A 97 -13.51 -2.36 -2.12
N GLU A 98 -14.11 -3.51 -1.81
CA GLU A 98 -15.45 -3.60 -1.20
C GLU A 98 -15.42 -3.34 0.33
N SER A 99 -14.24 -3.29 0.94
CA SER A 99 -14.10 -3.07 2.38
C SER A 99 -14.40 -1.61 2.79
N GLN A 100 -14.90 -1.45 4.02
CA GLN A 100 -15.07 -0.12 4.63
C GLN A 100 -13.75 0.64 4.75
N MET A 101 -12.65 -0.08 5.01
CA MET A 101 -11.31 0.51 5.07
C MET A 101 -10.95 1.21 3.76
N PHE A 102 -11.16 0.56 2.62
CA PHE A 102 -10.88 1.16 1.33
C PHE A 102 -11.85 2.29 0.99
N ALA A 103 -13.14 2.12 1.28
CA ALA A 103 -14.16 3.14 1.04
C ALA A 103 -13.83 4.44 1.79
N GLY A 104 -13.54 4.36 3.10
CA GLY A 104 -13.13 5.51 3.91
C GLY A 104 -11.81 6.12 3.42
N PHE A 105 -10.83 5.27 3.07
CA PHE A 105 -9.55 5.71 2.53
C PHE A 105 -9.74 6.60 1.28
N ILE A 106 -10.55 6.17 0.31
CA ILE A 106 -10.82 6.92 -0.92
C ILE A 106 -11.67 8.16 -0.66
N GLN A 107 -12.74 8.04 0.14
CA GLN A 107 -13.62 9.16 0.45
C GLN A 107 -12.86 10.32 1.07
N ASP A 108 -11.97 10.04 2.01
CA ASP A 108 -11.09 11.06 2.62
C ASP A 108 -10.27 11.81 1.58
N ARG A 109 -9.86 11.14 0.49
CA ARG A 109 -8.99 11.69 -0.57
C ARG A 109 -9.76 12.43 -1.65
N GLU A 110 -11.00 12.04 -1.90
CA GLU A 110 -11.95 12.78 -2.72
C GLU A 110 -12.35 14.09 -2.04
N LEU A 111 -12.61 14.06 -0.73
CA LEU A 111 -13.00 15.24 0.08
C LEU A 111 -11.82 16.14 0.48
N ARG A 112 -10.57 15.65 0.43
CA ARG A 112 -9.40 16.38 0.96
C ARG A 112 -9.19 17.72 0.27
N LYS A 113 -9.46 18.83 0.98
CA LYS A 113 -9.16 20.20 0.52
C LYS A 113 -7.68 20.60 0.72
N CYS A 114 -7.01 20.01 1.72
CA CYS A 114 -5.62 20.34 2.08
C CYS A 114 -4.60 19.49 1.29
N ARG A 115 -3.48 20.10 0.89
CA ARG A 115 -2.37 19.44 0.17
C ARG A 115 -1.40 18.69 1.08
N ALA A 116 -1.58 18.71 2.39
CA ALA A 116 -0.71 18.00 3.32
C ALA A 116 -0.79 16.48 3.08
N LYS A 117 0.38 15.85 2.94
CA LYS A 117 0.54 14.41 2.76
C LYS A 117 0.41 13.72 4.12
N GLY A 118 -0.35 12.63 4.20
CA GLY A 118 -0.43 11.80 5.39
C GLY A 118 0.70 10.77 5.42
N LEU A 119 0.73 9.95 6.48
CA LEU A 119 1.74 8.89 6.66
C LEU A 119 1.78 7.94 5.46
N PHE A 120 0.62 7.53 4.95
CA PHE A 120 0.56 6.62 3.82
C PHE A 120 1.25 7.21 2.58
N GLU A 121 0.99 8.48 2.25
CA GLU A 121 1.63 9.15 1.11
C GLU A 121 3.14 9.31 1.30
N GLN A 122 3.62 9.55 2.53
CA GLN A 122 5.06 9.55 2.82
C GLN A 122 5.70 8.18 2.58
N ARG A 123 5.03 7.11 2.99
CA ARG A 123 5.51 5.74 2.78
C ARG A 123 5.50 5.33 1.31
N VAL A 124 4.54 5.82 0.53
CA VAL A 124 4.54 5.66 -0.94
C VAL A 124 5.78 6.33 -1.54
N GLU A 125 6.12 7.54 -1.12
CA GLU A 125 7.30 8.25 -1.65
C GLU A 125 8.60 7.53 -1.31
N GLN A 126 8.77 7.11 -0.06
CA GLN A 126 9.91 6.30 0.36
C GLN A 126 10.04 5.01 -0.46
N TYR A 127 8.94 4.29 -0.66
CA TYR A 127 8.94 3.09 -1.49
C TYR A 127 9.43 3.36 -2.92
N LEU A 128 8.98 4.46 -3.54
CA LEU A 128 9.38 4.82 -4.89
C LEU A 128 10.87 5.19 -5.00
N GLU A 129 11.46 5.70 -3.92
CA GLU A 129 12.89 6.02 -3.83
C GLU A 129 13.76 4.78 -3.66
N GLU A 130 13.28 3.76 -2.95
CA GLU A 130 14.00 2.50 -2.69
C GLU A 130 13.98 1.50 -3.86
N LEU A 131 13.13 1.72 -4.87
CA LEU A 131 13.04 0.82 -6.03
C LEU A 131 14.37 0.82 -6.81
N PRO A 132 14.98 -0.37 -7.06
CA PRO A 132 16.20 -0.44 -7.85
C PRO A 132 15.94 0.05 -9.28
N ASP A 133 16.94 0.68 -9.91
CA ASP A 133 16.87 1.19 -11.30
C ASP A 133 16.63 0.09 -12.35
N THR A 134 16.60 -1.18 -11.95
CA THR A 134 16.53 -2.33 -12.84
C THR A 134 15.13 -2.59 -13.36
N GLU A 135 15.02 -2.52 -14.68
CA GLU A 135 13.88 -2.89 -15.49
C GLU A 135 13.35 -4.28 -15.12
N GLN A 136 12.05 -4.45 -14.82
CA GLN A 136 11.23 -5.63 -15.22
C GLN A 136 9.78 -5.70 -14.71
N SER A 137 9.23 -4.71 -14.00
CA SER A 137 7.77 -4.68 -13.74
C SER A 137 7.14 -3.44 -14.37
N GLY A 138 6.21 -3.63 -15.30
CA GLY A 138 5.51 -2.54 -16.01
C GLY A 138 4.78 -1.56 -15.08
N VAL A 139 4.37 -2.04 -13.90
CA VAL A 139 3.75 -1.20 -12.85
C VAL A 139 4.79 -0.30 -12.16
N ASN A 140 6.03 -0.76 -12.02
CA ASN A 140 7.13 0.00 -11.41
C ASN A 140 7.61 1.13 -12.34
N LYS A 141 7.65 0.91 -13.67
CA LYS A 141 7.91 1.99 -14.64
C LYS A 141 6.81 3.05 -14.63
N PHE A 142 5.54 2.63 -14.52
CA PHE A 142 4.40 3.55 -14.42
C PHE A 142 4.48 4.43 -13.17
N LEU A 143 4.68 3.81 -12.01
CA LEU A 143 4.82 4.49 -10.72
C LEU A 143 6.01 5.46 -10.66
N ARG A 144 7.19 5.06 -11.15
CA ARG A 144 8.39 5.92 -11.15
C ARG A 144 8.30 7.06 -12.15
N GLY A 145 7.73 6.81 -13.34
CA GLY A 145 7.43 7.85 -14.33
C GLY A 145 6.48 8.94 -13.81
N LEU A 146 5.67 8.60 -12.81
CA LEU A 146 4.76 9.53 -12.14
C LEU A 146 5.39 10.27 -10.96
N GLY A 147 6.29 9.63 -10.20
CA GLY A 147 7.10 10.32 -9.18
C GLY A 147 7.91 11.48 -9.76
N ASN A 148 8.48 11.33 -10.96
CA ASN A 148 9.13 12.43 -11.66
C ASN A 148 8.14 13.52 -12.11
N LYS A 149 6.93 13.17 -12.58
CA LYS A 149 5.87 14.14 -12.94
C LYS A 149 5.33 14.92 -11.74
N MET A 150 5.28 14.33 -10.55
CA MET A 150 4.86 15.01 -9.32
C MET A 150 5.90 16.00 -8.78
N LYS A 151 7.20 15.82 -9.09
CA LYS A 151 8.25 16.83 -8.83
C LYS A 151 8.05 18.08 -9.70
N PHE A 152 7.54 17.94 -10.92
CA PHE A 152 7.19 19.08 -11.78
C PHE A 152 5.93 19.85 -11.31
N LEU A 153 5.07 19.23 -10.48
CA LEU A 153 3.88 19.90 -9.92
C LEU A 153 4.16 20.69 -8.63
N HIS A 154 5.33 20.50 -7.99
CA HIS A 154 5.77 21.31 -6.85
C HIS A 154 6.52 22.58 -7.25
N LYS A 155 6.73 22.83 -8.54
CA LYS A 155 7.29 24.09 -9.03
C LYS A 155 6.21 24.91 -9.71
N LYS A 156 5.57 25.78 -8.95
CA LYS A 156 5.02 27.01 -9.51
C LYS A 156 5.09 28.16 -8.50
N ASN A 157 5.82 29.18 -8.96
CA ASN A 157 5.79 30.60 -8.62
C ASN A 157 4.58 31.07 -7.82
#